data_AF-A0A7X7AQ90-F1
#
_entry.id   AF-A0A7X7AQ90-F1
#
_cell.length_a   1.000
_cell.length_b   1.000
_cell.length_c   1.000
_cell.angle_alpha   90.00
_cell.angle_beta   90.00
_cell.angle_gamma   90.00
#
_symmetry.space_group_name_H-M   'P 1'
#
loop_
_entity.id
_entity.type
_entity.pdbx_description
1 polymer ?
#
loop_
_entity_poly.entity_id
_entity_poly.type
_entity_poly.pdbx_seq_one_letter_code
_entity_poly.pdbx_strand_id
1 'polypeptide(L)'
;MAIIGTDMNSYFAHDSNAREDARMITLQRKHGYQGIGIYWALIELLRQNMNYEYQYDPENLAYILRVSDDTAELIESIILNFDLFEIDPTGRYFFSYDLNANMEFMESKRQKLSESGAAGAAVTNFKLYGIVPDNWTDTDINKHWRSMTREEQTKALNVMTLHQKDRLEKATNG
;
A
#
# COMPACT_ATOMS: atom_id res chain seq x y z
N MET A 1 1.69 -19.78 24.75
CA MET A 1 2.59 -18.62 24.60
C MET A 1 2.30 -18.02 23.23
N ALA A 2 1.40 -17.04 23.17
CA ALA A 2 0.94 -16.46 21.91
C ALA A 2 1.96 -15.43 21.42
N ILE A 3 2.38 -15.56 20.15
CA ILE A 3 3.23 -14.61 19.47
C ILE A 3 2.37 -13.36 19.20
N ILE A 4 2.66 -12.29 19.95
CA ILE A 4 2.04 -10.99 19.74
C ILE A 4 2.53 -10.47 18.39
N GLY A 5 1.59 -10.22 17.48
CA GLY A 5 1.86 -9.65 16.17
C GLY A 5 2.62 -8.33 16.30
N THR A 6 3.70 -8.21 15.56
CA THR A 6 4.39 -6.94 15.32
C THR A 6 3.42 -5.97 14.65
N ASP A 7 2.94 -4.98 15.40
CA ASP A 7 2.25 -3.82 14.84
C ASP A 7 3.15 -3.19 13.78
N MET A 8 2.73 -3.29 12.52
CA MET A 8 3.31 -2.50 11.45
C MET A 8 2.99 -1.04 11.74
N ASN A 9 3.99 -0.35 12.30
CA ASN A 9 4.05 1.09 12.53
C ASN A 9 3.19 1.85 11.50
N SER A 10 2.06 2.38 11.96
CA SER A 10 1.10 3.16 11.17
C SER A 10 1.73 4.48 10.76
N TYR A 11 2.58 4.45 9.74
CA TYR A 11 3.07 5.66 9.09
C TYR A 11 1.99 6.15 8.13
N PHE A 12 1.24 7.14 8.58
CA PHE A 12 0.34 7.90 7.72
C PHE A 12 1.16 9.03 7.09
N ALA A 13 1.34 9.01 5.76
CA ALA A 13 2.00 10.11 5.05
C ALA A 13 1.10 11.35 5.18
N HIS A 14 1.51 12.30 6.00
CA HIS A 14 0.81 13.58 6.13
C HIS A 14 1.44 14.55 5.14
N ASP A 15 0.63 15.20 4.32
CA ASP A 15 1.12 16.30 3.49
C ASP A 15 1.67 17.39 4.41
N SER A 16 2.91 17.79 4.21
CA SER A 16 3.63 18.73 5.11
C SER A 16 2.91 20.07 5.26
N ASN A 17 1.96 20.37 4.36
CA ASN A 17 1.15 21.59 4.31
C ASN A 17 -0.36 21.35 4.47
N ALA A 18 -0.84 20.21 5.00
CA ALA A 18 -2.30 19.97 5.09
C ALA A 18 -3.06 21.01 5.93
N ARG A 19 -2.36 21.76 6.79
CA ARG A 19 -2.90 22.91 7.54
C ARG A 19 -3.11 24.17 6.68
N GLU A 20 -2.41 24.26 5.56
CA GLU A 20 -2.51 25.36 4.59
C GLU A 20 -3.44 25.02 3.40
N ASP A 21 -3.93 23.78 3.31
CA ASP A 21 -4.92 23.41 2.30
C ASP A 21 -6.21 24.20 2.52
N ALA A 22 -6.58 25.03 1.53
CA ALA A 22 -7.76 25.87 1.57
C ALA A 22 -9.07 25.06 1.75
N ARG A 23 -9.12 23.82 1.26
CA ARG A 23 -10.26 22.91 1.42
C ARG A 23 -10.41 22.49 2.88
N MET A 24 -9.29 22.10 3.51
CA MET A 24 -9.24 21.72 4.93
C MET A 24 -9.52 22.91 5.85
N ILE A 25 -9.02 24.10 5.52
CA ILE A 25 -9.35 25.33 6.25
C ILE A 25 -10.86 25.63 6.15
N THR A 26 -11.46 25.46 4.97
CA THR A 26 -12.90 25.67 4.76
C THR A 26 -13.74 24.65 5.54
N LEU A 27 -13.33 23.38 5.53
CA LEU A 27 -13.91 22.32 6.35
C LEU A 27 -13.85 22.67 7.84
N GLN A 28 -12.67 23.06 8.33
CA GLN A 28 -12.50 23.43 9.73
C GLN A 28 -13.37 24.63 10.11
N ARG A 29 -13.49 25.62 9.23
CA ARG A 29 -14.33 26.80 9.48
C ARG A 29 -15.80 26.46 9.59
N LYS A 30 -16.31 25.51 8.80
CA LYS A 30 -17.73 25.15 8.77
C LYS A 30 -18.10 24.11 9.84
N HIS A 31 -17.27 23.09 10.01
CA HIS A 31 -17.59 21.88 10.80
C HIS A 31 -16.63 21.63 11.96
N GLY A 32 -15.71 22.56 12.23
CA GLY A 32 -14.75 22.47 13.32
C GLY A 32 -13.83 21.25 13.22
N TYR A 33 -13.30 20.82 14.35
CA TYR A 33 -12.44 19.64 14.43
C TYR A 33 -13.21 18.32 14.24
N GLN A 34 -14.53 18.31 14.46
CA GLN A 34 -15.36 17.14 14.16
C GLN A 34 -15.33 16.83 12.66
N GLY A 35 -15.49 17.86 11.82
CA GLY A 35 -15.39 17.69 10.37
C GLY A 35 -14.03 17.18 9.92
N ILE A 36 -12.94 17.71 10.49
CA ILE A 36 -11.58 17.21 10.24
C ILE A 36 -11.43 15.74 10.64
N GLY A 37 -11.94 15.36 11.81
CA GLY A 37 -11.88 13.97 12.29
C GLY A 37 -12.61 13.01 11.35
N ILE A 38 -13.81 13.38 10.91
CA ILE A 38 -14.59 12.56 9.96
C ILE A 38 -13.89 12.47 8.60
N TYR A 39 -13.33 13.57 8.09
CA TYR A 39 -12.52 13.53 6.87
C TYR A 39 -11.40 12.48 6.97
N TRP A 40 -10.63 12.48 8.06
CA TRP A 40 -9.55 11.50 8.23
C TRP A 40 -10.08 10.07 8.36
N ALA A 41 -11.21 9.87 9.04
CA ALA A 41 -11.86 8.57 9.15
C ALA A 41 -12.34 8.06 7.78
N LEU A 42 -12.86 8.94 6.91
CA LEU A 42 -13.22 8.61 5.53
C LEU A 42 -11.98 8.23 4.70
N ILE A 43 -10.89 8.99 4.79
CA ILE A 43 -9.64 8.65 4.08
C ILE A 43 -9.10 7.28 4.53
N GLU A 44 -9.14 6.99 5.82
CA GLU A 44 -8.74 5.68 6.34
C GLU A 44 -9.63 4.55 5.80
N LEU A 45 -10.96 4.75 5.80
CA LEU A 45 -11.91 3.81 5.22
C LEU A 45 -11.60 3.53 3.74
N LEU A 46 -11.42 4.57 2.94
CA LEU A 46 -11.08 4.43 1.52
C LEU A 46 -9.77 3.66 1.34
N ARG A 47 -8.73 4.00 2.11
CA ARG A 47 -7.42 3.33 2.04
C ARG A 47 -7.48 1.82 2.33
N GLN A 48 -8.44 1.38 3.13
CA GLN A 48 -8.64 -0.04 3.47
C GLN A 48 -9.47 -0.80 2.43
N ASN A 49 -10.17 -0.09 1.53
CA ASN A 49 -11.04 -0.69 0.53
C ASN A 49 -10.33 -0.92 -0.81
N MET A 50 -10.90 -1.82 -1.61
CA MET A 50 -10.43 -2.07 -2.97
C MET A 50 -10.60 -0.81 -3.82
N ASN A 51 -9.64 -0.52 -4.69
CA ASN A 51 -9.60 0.65 -5.58
C ASN A 51 -9.67 2.01 -4.86
N TYR A 52 -9.52 2.05 -3.54
CA TYR A 52 -9.56 3.28 -2.75
C TYR A 52 -10.89 4.05 -2.86
N GLU A 53 -11.98 3.32 -3.07
CA GLU A 53 -13.35 3.85 -3.18
C GLU A 53 -14.29 3.17 -2.17
N TYR A 54 -15.42 3.82 -1.87
CA TYR A 54 -16.47 3.24 -1.04
C TYR A 54 -17.86 3.68 -1.48
N GLN A 55 -18.89 2.91 -1.12
CA GLN A 55 -20.27 3.23 -1.47
C GLN A 55 -20.70 4.57 -0.85
N TYR A 56 -21.35 5.42 -1.64
CA TYR A 56 -21.94 6.67 -1.17
C TYR A 56 -23.27 6.39 -0.47
N ASP A 57 -23.22 6.32 0.86
CA ASP A 57 -24.37 6.12 1.75
C ASP A 57 -24.06 6.78 3.11
N PRO A 58 -24.38 8.08 3.28
CA PRO A 58 -24.02 8.83 4.50
C PRO A 58 -24.55 8.25 5.81
N GLU A 59 -25.74 7.65 5.80
CA GLU A 59 -26.33 7.02 7.00
C GLU A 59 -25.53 5.78 7.40
N ASN A 60 -25.23 4.89 6.44
CA ASN A 60 -24.42 3.71 6.70
C ASN A 60 -22.97 4.08 7.05
N LEU A 61 -22.42 5.13 6.42
CA LEU A 61 -21.09 5.65 6.75
C LEU A 61 -21.02 6.10 8.20
N ALA A 62 -22.05 6.75 8.75
CA ALA A 62 -22.05 7.14 10.17
C ALA A 62 -21.89 5.91 11.08
N TYR A 63 -22.62 4.83 10.78
CA TYR A 63 -22.51 3.56 11.49
C TYR A 63 -21.11 2.92 11.35
N ILE A 64 -20.58 2.84 10.12
CA ILE A 64 -19.25 2.25 9.84
C ILE A 64 -18.13 3.00 10.55
N LEU A 65 -18.19 4.34 10.53
CA LEU A 65 -17.22 5.20 11.19
C LEU A 65 -17.41 5.27 12.71
N ARG A 66 -18.46 4.61 13.24
CA ARG A 66 -18.80 4.58 14.68
C ARG A 66 -19.00 5.98 15.26
N VAL A 67 -19.55 6.88 14.45
CA VAL A 67 -20.03 8.18 14.89
C VAL A 67 -21.52 8.11 15.15
N SER A 68 -22.09 9.13 15.76
CA SER A 68 -23.54 9.17 16.01
C SER A 68 -24.32 9.28 14.70
N ASP A 69 -25.51 8.67 14.64
CA ASP A 69 -26.34 8.63 13.41
C ASP A 69 -26.74 10.03 12.92
N ASP A 70 -26.82 11.02 13.83
CA ASP A 70 -27.04 12.44 13.51
C ASP A 70 -25.88 13.10 12.74
N THR A 71 -24.79 12.36 12.49
CA THR A 71 -23.62 12.82 11.73
C THR A 71 -23.77 12.60 10.22
N ALA A 72 -24.85 11.96 9.75
CA ALA A 72 -25.07 11.68 8.33
C ALA A 72 -25.02 12.95 7.45
N GLU A 73 -25.70 14.02 7.87
CA GLU A 73 -25.69 15.32 7.16
C GLU A 73 -24.29 15.95 7.13
N LEU A 74 -23.51 15.74 8.19
CA LEU A 74 -22.13 16.21 8.26
C LEU A 74 -21.24 15.43 7.28
N ILE A 75 -21.37 14.10 7.24
CA ILE A 75 -20.64 13.23 6.29
C ILE A 75 -20.97 13.62 4.86
N GLU A 76 -22.26 13.74 4.52
CA GLU A 76 -22.72 14.20 3.21
C GLU A 76 -22.11 15.56 2.87
N SER A 77 -22.16 16.52 3.80
CA SER A 77 -21.55 17.82 3.54
C SER A 77 -20.04 17.73 3.33
N ILE A 78 -19.33 16.84 4.01
CA ILE A 78 -17.88 16.68 3.85
C ILE A 78 -17.56 16.13 2.47
N ILE A 79 -18.30 15.12 2.02
CA ILE A 79 -18.12 14.48 0.71
C ILE A 79 -18.43 15.46 -0.43
N LEU A 80 -19.52 16.22 -0.31
CA LEU A 80 -20.04 17.01 -1.44
C LEU A 80 -19.52 18.45 -1.54
N ASN A 81 -19.16 19.10 -0.42
CA ASN A 81 -19.07 20.58 -0.39
C ASN A 81 -17.67 21.17 -0.19
N PHE A 82 -16.62 20.36 -0.20
CA PHE A 82 -15.25 20.84 0.10
C PHE A 82 -14.20 20.41 -0.92
N ASP A 83 -14.59 19.80 -2.04
CA ASP A 83 -13.66 19.32 -3.08
C ASP A 83 -12.57 18.37 -2.54
N LEU A 84 -12.90 17.64 -1.47
CA LEU A 84 -12.03 16.64 -0.83
C LEU A 84 -12.26 15.23 -1.41
N PHE A 85 -13.45 15.02 -1.97
CA PHE A 85 -13.91 13.77 -2.54
C PHE A 85 -14.64 14.04 -3.87
N GLU A 86 -14.69 13.01 -4.70
CA GLU A 86 -15.50 12.98 -5.91
C GLU A 86 -16.45 11.79 -5.85
N ILE A 87 -17.61 11.93 -6.48
CA ILE A 87 -18.57 10.84 -6.68
C ILE A 87 -18.42 10.33 -8.11
N ASP A 88 -18.42 9.01 -8.27
CA ASP A 88 -18.33 8.37 -9.56
C ASP A 88 -19.52 8.75 -10.47
N PRO A 89 -19.40 8.61 -11.80
CA PRO A 89 -20.48 8.97 -12.72
C PRO A 89 -21.80 8.23 -12.47
N THR A 90 -21.77 7.07 -11.78
CA THR A 90 -22.99 6.33 -11.43
C THR A 90 -23.67 6.82 -10.16
N GLY A 91 -23.03 7.70 -9.38
CA GLY A 91 -23.55 8.22 -8.13
C GLY A 91 -23.48 7.23 -6.96
N ARG A 92 -22.79 6.10 -7.13
CA ARG A 92 -22.82 4.97 -6.19
C ARG A 92 -21.58 4.90 -5.32
N TYR A 93 -20.45 5.40 -5.78
CA TYR A 93 -19.18 5.34 -5.06
C TYR A 93 -18.57 6.73 -4.94
N PHE A 94 -17.82 6.96 -3.86
CA PHE A 94 -17.00 8.14 -3.70
C PHE A 94 -15.54 7.75 -3.46
N PHE A 95 -14.62 8.63 -3.84
CA PHE A 95 -13.19 8.45 -3.70
C PHE A 95 -12.49 9.80 -3.47
N SER A 96 -11.20 9.78 -3.14
CA SER A 96 -10.38 10.99 -3.04
C SER A 96 -9.24 10.93 -4.05
N TYR A 97 -9.15 11.92 -4.93
CA TYR A 97 -8.09 12.00 -5.94
C TYR A 97 -6.70 12.04 -5.31
N ASP A 98 -6.54 12.83 -4.24
CA ASP A 98 -5.26 12.98 -3.54
C ASP A 98 -4.81 11.67 -2.89
N LEU A 99 -5.76 10.92 -2.29
CA LEU A 99 -5.47 9.59 -1.76
C LEU A 99 -4.98 8.65 -2.86
N ASN A 100 -5.69 8.60 -3.99
CA ASN A 100 -5.35 7.69 -5.09
C ASN A 100 -3.95 8.00 -5.64
N ALA A 101 -3.66 9.27 -5.91
CA ALA A 101 -2.34 9.70 -6.38
C ALA A 101 -1.23 9.34 -5.38
N ASN A 102 -1.47 9.52 -4.09
CA ASN A 102 -0.53 9.15 -3.03
C ASN A 102 -0.32 7.63 -2.96
N MET A 103 -1.39 6.84 -3.08
CA MET A 103 -1.32 5.38 -3.03
C MET A 103 -0.59 4.82 -4.25
N GLU A 104 -0.87 5.30 -5.47
CA GLU A 104 -0.13 4.92 -6.69
C GLU A 104 1.38 5.19 -6.55
N PHE A 105 1.74 6.36 -6.03
CA PHE A 105 3.14 6.71 -5.79
C PHE A 105 3.80 5.74 -4.80
N MET A 106 3.14 5.47 -3.67
CA MET A 106 3.66 4.58 -2.63
C MET A 106 3.76 3.13 -3.09
N GLU A 107 2.80 2.64 -3.85
CA GLU A 107 2.82 1.32 -4.48
C GLU A 107 3.99 1.19 -5.45
N SER A 108 4.19 2.19 -6.32
CA SER A 108 5.32 2.19 -7.27
C SER A 108 6.67 2.13 -6.55
N LYS A 109 6.79 2.83 -5.41
CA LYS A 109 7.99 2.83 -4.57
C LYS A 109 8.18 1.47 -3.89
N ARG A 110 7.12 0.90 -3.32
CA ARG A 110 7.14 -0.43 -2.70
C ARG A 110 7.52 -1.50 -3.71
N GLN A 111 7.00 -1.44 -4.93
CA GLN A 111 7.34 -2.36 -6.01
C GLN A 111 8.83 -2.27 -6.36
N LYS A 112 9.36 -1.07 -6.58
CA LYS A 112 10.80 -0.87 -6.88
C LYS A 112 11.71 -1.38 -5.77
N LEU A 113 11.31 -1.19 -4.51
CA LEU A 113 12.04 -1.71 -3.34
C LEU A 113 11.99 -3.25 -3.30
N SER A 114 10.82 -3.84 -3.55
CA SER A 114 10.65 -5.29 -3.62
C SER A 114 11.48 -5.93 -4.73
N GLU A 115 11.45 -5.37 -5.94
CA GLU A 115 12.24 -5.82 -7.09
C GLU A 115 13.74 -5.73 -6.81
N SER A 116 14.18 -4.63 -6.16
CA SER A 116 15.59 -4.45 -5.80
C SER A 116 16.04 -5.44 -4.71
N GLY A 117 15.16 -5.73 -3.74
CA GLY A 117 15.40 -6.77 -2.74
C GLY A 117 15.49 -8.16 -3.36
N ALA A 118 14.58 -8.50 -4.28
CA ALA A 118 14.61 -9.76 -5.02
C ALA A 118 15.88 -9.89 -5.87
N ALA A 119 16.28 -8.83 -6.56
CA ALA A 119 17.52 -8.81 -7.34
C ALA A 119 18.76 -9.01 -6.45
N GLY A 120 18.81 -8.38 -5.27
CA GLY A 120 19.89 -8.60 -4.30
C GLY A 120 19.95 -10.04 -3.80
N ALA A 121 18.81 -10.64 -3.47
CA ALA A 121 18.74 -12.04 -3.07
C ALA A 121 19.18 -12.99 -4.21
N ALA A 122 18.79 -12.69 -5.44
CA ALA A 122 19.18 -13.46 -6.62
C ALA A 122 20.69 -13.41 -6.86
N VAL A 123 21.36 -12.25 -6.68
CA VAL A 123 22.82 -12.14 -6.78
C VAL A 123 23.52 -13.11 -5.82
N THR A 124 23.10 -13.11 -4.55
CA THR A 124 23.65 -14.00 -3.53
C THR A 124 23.42 -15.47 -3.88
N ASN A 125 22.19 -15.82 -4.27
CA ASN A 125 21.82 -17.21 -4.56
C ASN A 125 22.45 -17.74 -5.86
N PHE A 126 22.54 -16.93 -6.91
CA PHE A 126 23.15 -17.34 -8.18
C PHE A 126 24.63 -17.67 -8.01
N LYS A 127 25.35 -16.92 -7.19
CA LYS A 127 26.74 -17.25 -6.82
C LYS A 127 26.82 -18.51 -5.97
N LEU A 128 25.96 -18.65 -4.95
CA LEU A 128 25.96 -19.82 -4.06
C LEU A 128 25.68 -21.14 -4.79
N TYR A 129 24.80 -21.11 -5.80
CA TYR A 129 24.35 -22.31 -6.51
C TYR A 129 24.98 -22.48 -7.91
N GLY A 130 25.95 -21.64 -8.28
CA GLY A 130 26.65 -21.71 -9.58
C GLY A 130 25.71 -21.57 -10.78
N ILE A 131 24.64 -20.79 -10.65
CA ILE A 131 23.63 -20.59 -11.71
C ILE A 131 24.16 -19.64 -12.79
N VAL A 132 25.16 -18.83 -12.46
CA VAL A 132 25.82 -17.86 -13.35
C VAL A 132 27.32 -18.14 -13.40
N PRO A 133 28.02 -17.69 -14.46
CA PRO A 133 29.48 -17.82 -14.54
C PRO A 133 30.22 -17.18 -13.35
N ASP A 134 31.26 -17.85 -12.86
CA ASP A 134 32.04 -17.38 -11.69
C ASP A 134 32.73 -16.03 -11.92
N ASN A 135 32.96 -15.64 -13.16
CA ASN A 135 33.60 -14.38 -13.52
C ASN A 135 32.63 -13.18 -13.57
N TRP A 136 31.34 -13.39 -13.30
CA TRP A 136 30.36 -12.31 -13.27
C TRP A 136 30.44 -11.50 -11.97
N THR A 137 30.43 -10.17 -12.11
CA THR A 137 30.33 -9.25 -10.98
C THR A 137 28.89 -9.20 -10.44
N ASP A 138 28.70 -8.65 -9.24
CA ASP A 138 27.36 -8.41 -8.69
C ASP A 138 26.51 -7.54 -9.62
N THR A 139 27.16 -6.59 -10.32
CA THR A 139 26.50 -5.72 -11.30
C THR A 139 26.04 -6.51 -12.52
N ASP A 140 26.87 -7.43 -13.03
CA ASP A 140 26.50 -8.28 -14.18
C ASP A 140 25.31 -9.17 -13.83
N ILE A 141 25.32 -9.75 -12.63
CA ILE A 141 24.24 -10.61 -12.15
C ILE A 141 22.94 -9.81 -11.95
N ASN A 142 23.03 -8.61 -11.37
CA ASN A 142 21.86 -7.76 -11.18
C ASN A 142 21.25 -7.34 -12.52
N LYS A 143 22.09 -6.97 -13.49
CA LYS A 143 21.67 -6.62 -14.85
C LYS A 143 21.02 -7.82 -15.55
N HIS A 144 21.59 -9.02 -15.39
CA HIS A 144 21.01 -10.24 -15.92
C HIS A 144 19.62 -10.52 -15.32
N TRP A 145 19.49 -10.51 -13.99
CA TRP A 145 18.21 -10.71 -13.30
C TRP A 145 17.13 -9.73 -13.79
N ARG A 146 17.47 -8.45 -13.95
CA ARG A 146 16.55 -7.43 -14.45
C ARG A 146 16.19 -7.58 -15.93
N SER A 147 17.04 -8.25 -16.71
CA SER A 147 16.77 -8.53 -18.13
C SER A 147 15.92 -9.80 -18.35
N MET A 148 15.80 -10.66 -17.33
CA MET A 148 15.01 -11.89 -17.40
C MET A 148 13.51 -11.60 -17.41
N THR A 149 12.78 -12.41 -18.16
CA THR A 149 11.31 -12.44 -18.11
C THR A 149 10.82 -12.97 -16.76
N ARG A 150 9.55 -12.70 -16.42
CA ARG A 150 8.92 -13.24 -15.20
C ARG A 150 8.98 -14.77 -15.14
N GLU A 151 8.84 -15.45 -16.28
CA GLU A 151 8.88 -16.91 -16.34
C GLU A 151 10.28 -17.44 -16.01
N GLU A 152 11.32 -16.80 -16.56
CA GLU A 152 12.72 -17.14 -16.27
C GLU A 152 13.08 -16.87 -14.80
N GLN A 153 12.65 -15.74 -14.23
CA GLN A 153 12.85 -15.45 -12.81
C GLN A 153 12.14 -16.48 -11.92
N THR A 154 10.94 -16.91 -12.29
CA THR A 154 10.19 -17.93 -11.55
C THR A 154 10.91 -19.29 -11.59
N LYS A 155 11.41 -19.70 -12.76
CA LYS A 155 12.21 -20.92 -12.89
C LYS A 155 13.47 -20.87 -12.03
N ALA A 156 14.19 -19.74 -12.04
CA ALA A 156 15.37 -19.54 -11.20
C ALA A 156 15.06 -19.66 -9.69
N LEU A 157 13.98 -19.02 -9.21
CA LEU A 157 13.55 -19.11 -7.81
C LEU A 157 13.16 -20.54 -7.40
N ASN A 158 12.52 -21.29 -8.30
CA ASN A 158 12.17 -22.69 -8.04
C ASN A 158 13.42 -23.56 -7.89
N VAL A 159 14.43 -23.39 -8.75
CA VAL A 159 15.71 -24.09 -8.63
C VAL A 159 16.39 -23.78 -7.30
N MET A 160 16.43 -22.51 -6.88
CA MET A 160 16.98 -22.10 -5.58
C MET A 160 16.23 -22.76 -4.41
N THR A 161 14.90 -22.78 -4.46
CA THR A 161 14.06 -23.36 -3.40
C THR A 161 14.30 -24.86 -3.28
N LEU A 162 14.44 -25.58 -4.40
CA LEU A 162 14.76 -27.00 -4.40
C LEU A 162 16.14 -27.27 -3.80
N HIS A 163 17.14 -26.48 -4.18
CA HIS A 163 18.51 -26.65 -3.67
C HIS A 163 18.60 -26.33 -2.16
N GLN A 164 17.82 -25.34 -1.69
CA GLN A 164 17.74 -25.02 -0.27
C GLN A 164 17.10 -26.16 0.55
N LYS A 165 16.07 -26.83 0.01
CA LYS A 165 15.45 -28.01 0.63
C LYS A 165 16.43 -29.19 0.71
N ASP A 166 17.14 -29.50 -0.37
CA ASP A 166 18.14 -30.59 -0.40
C ASP A 166 19.27 -30.35 0.62
N ARG A 167 19.73 -29.10 0.79
CA ARG A 167 20.72 -28.75 1.82
C ARG A 167 20.19 -28.91 3.24
N LEU A 168 18.94 -28.53 3.49
CA LEU A 168 18.30 -28.68 4.81
C LEU A 168 18.12 -30.16 5.15
N GLU A 169 17.67 -30.97 4.19
CA GLU A 169 17.51 -32.43 4.37
C GLU A 169 18.84 -33.13 4.66
N LYS A 170 19.92 -32.74 3.97
CA LYS A 170 21.27 -33.24 4.24
C LYS A 170 21.81 -32.82 5.61
N ALA A 171 21.45 -31.62 6.08
CA ALA A 171 21.86 -31.12 7.40
C ALA A 171 21.06 -31.74 8.56
N THR A 172 19.84 -32.22 8.32
CA THR A 172 19.03 -32.94 9.32
C THR A 172 19.32 -34.43 9.40
N ASN A 173 19.88 -35.02 8.34
CA ASN A 173 20.15 -36.45 8.23
C ASN A 173 21.63 -36.84 8.44
N GLY A 174 22.49 -35.89 8.82
CA GLY A 174 23.91 -36.10 9.14
C GLY A 174 24.24 -35.63 10.56
#